data_AF-A0A9N9D5E3-F1
#
_entry.id   AF-A0A9N9D5E3-F1
#
_cell.length_a   1.000
_cell.length_b   1.000
_cell.length_c   1.000
_cell.angle_alpha   90.00
_cell.angle_beta   90.00
_cell.angle_gamma   90.00
#
_symmetry.space_group_name_H-M   'P 1'
#
loop_
_entity.id
_entity.type
_entity.pdbx_description
1 polymer ?
#
loop_
_entity_poly.entity_id
_entity_poly.type
_entity_poly.pdbx_seq_one_letter_code
_entity_poly.pdbx_strand_id
1 'polypeptide(L)'
;MATSGLDGQLKLWDIRTYKPLQEYFTRTPASSLSISQLGLLGVGWEPNIDSLEANPFQTKKQRQEAEVHSLLDKIQPEMITLDPTFIGNIDRASKEIQEKERKEQEEEERACDGKWELRNKARGKNSSLKRYLRKKQKNVIDEQRVCLFADT
;
A
#
# COMPACT_ATOMS: atom_id res chain seq x y z
N MET A 1 -36.79 18.79 8.80
CA MET A 1 -35.51 19.26 8.21
C MET A 1 -34.64 19.78 9.34
N ALA A 2 -33.33 19.55 9.32
CA ALA A 2 -32.41 20.03 10.35
C ALA A 2 -31.39 20.99 9.74
N THR A 3 -31.04 22.05 10.45
CA THR A 3 -30.03 23.03 10.02
C THR A 3 -29.13 23.41 11.19
N SER A 4 -27.82 23.54 10.94
CA SER A 4 -26.84 24.07 11.89
C SER A 4 -26.26 25.38 11.39
N GLY A 5 -26.05 26.33 12.30
CA GLY A 5 -25.37 27.59 12.04
C GLY A 5 -23.94 27.61 12.60
N LEU A 6 -23.09 28.49 12.05
CA LEU A 6 -21.78 28.82 12.61
C LEU A 6 -21.88 29.46 14.00
N ASP A 7 -23.04 30.04 14.31
CA ASP A 7 -23.34 30.64 15.61
C ASP A 7 -23.57 29.60 16.73
N GLY A 8 -23.42 28.30 16.43
CA GLY A 8 -23.67 27.21 17.38
C GLY A 8 -25.15 26.94 17.62
N GLN A 9 -26.05 27.43 16.77
CA GLN A 9 -27.48 27.13 16.84
C GLN A 9 -27.82 25.94 15.95
N LEU A 10 -28.55 24.97 16.49
CA LEU A 10 -29.11 23.84 15.74
C LEU A 10 -30.63 23.90 15.82
N LYS A 11 -31.26 23.96 14.66
CA LYS A 11 -32.72 24.10 14.51
C LYS A 11 -33.31 22.90 13.80
N LEU A 12 -34.38 22.36 14.38
CA LEU A 12 -35.26 21.41 13.74
C LEU A 12 -36.49 22.13 13.22
N TRP A 13 -36.79 21.93 11.95
CA TRP A 13 -37.87 22.54 11.22
C TRP A 13 -38.91 21.49 10.82
N ASP A 14 -40.18 21.83 11.00
CA ASP A 14 -41.26 21.12 10.32
C ASP A 14 -41.31 21.56 8.85
N ILE A 15 -41.30 20.60 7.92
CA ILE A 15 -41.29 20.87 6.48
C ILE A 15 -42.68 21.27 5.99
N ARG A 16 -43.75 20.82 6.65
CA ARG A 16 -45.12 21.11 6.21
C ARG A 16 -45.56 22.52 6.58
N THR A 17 -45.07 23.02 7.70
CA THR A 17 -45.50 24.30 8.28
C THR A 17 -44.39 25.36 8.33
N TYR A 18 -43.15 25.00 8.00
CA TYR A 18 -41.95 25.85 8.02
C TYR A 18 -41.72 26.60 9.34
N LYS A 19 -42.16 26.02 10.46
CA LYS A 19 -41.96 26.57 11.80
C LYS A 19 -40.80 25.86 12.51
N PRO A 20 -40.00 26.59 13.31
CA PRO A 20 -38.97 25.97 14.14
C PRO A 20 -39.65 25.17 15.25
N LEU A 21 -39.35 23.88 15.30
CA LEU A 21 -39.90 22.91 16.25
C LEU A 21 -39.05 22.86 17.52
N GLN A 22 -37.73 22.77 17.34
CA GLN A 22 -36.78 22.73 18.43
C GLN A 22 -35.54 23.53 18.06
N GLU A 23 -35.04 24.30 19.02
CA GLU A 23 -33.82 25.10 18.92
C GLU A 23 -32.91 24.70 20.08
N TYR A 24 -31.71 24.26 19.73
CA TYR A 24 -30.69 23.86 20.68
C TYR A 24 -29.43 24.66 20.44
N PHE A 25 -28.81 25.10 21.53
CA PHE A 25 -27.47 25.67 21.46
C PHE A 25 -26.45 24.55 21.62
N THR A 26 -25.55 24.45 20.66
CA THR A 26 -24.51 23.44 20.64
C THR A 26 -23.20 24.09 21.06
N ARG A 27 -22.40 23.35 21.83
CA ARG A 27 -21.19 23.90 22.46
C ARG A 27 -20.16 24.37 21.43
N THR A 28 -20.18 23.77 20.26
CA THR A 28 -19.39 24.12 19.07
C THR A 28 -20.34 24.17 17.87
N PRO A 29 -19.98 24.84 16.75
CA PRO A 29 -20.77 24.77 15.53
C PRO A 29 -20.66 23.38 14.89
N ALA A 30 -21.75 22.89 14.30
CA ALA A 30 -21.79 21.56 13.70
C ALA A 30 -21.24 21.60 12.28
N SER A 31 -20.28 20.72 11.96
CA SER A 31 -19.66 20.63 10.63
C SER A 31 -20.48 19.78 9.67
N SER A 32 -21.16 18.75 10.18
CA SER A 32 -22.00 17.85 9.39
C SER A 32 -23.28 17.47 10.13
N LEU A 33 -24.37 17.33 9.38
CA LEU A 33 -25.68 16.89 9.87
C LEU A 33 -26.18 15.74 9.00
N SER A 34 -26.62 14.65 9.63
CA SER A 34 -27.23 13.52 8.94
C SER A 34 -28.47 13.05 9.69
N ILE A 35 -29.52 12.67 8.96
CA ILE A 35 -30.75 12.11 9.52
C ILE A 35 -30.77 10.63 9.17
N SER A 36 -30.82 9.77 10.20
CA SER A 36 -30.95 8.33 10.00
C SER A 36 -32.37 7.95 9.60
N GLN A 37 -32.53 6.80 8.94
CA GLN A 37 -33.86 6.26 8.60
C GLN A 37 -34.73 6.00 9.84
N LEU A 38 -34.12 5.84 11.01
CA LEU A 38 -34.81 5.66 12.30
C LEU A 38 -35.27 6.98 12.93
N GLY A 39 -35.07 8.12 12.24
CA GLY A 39 -35.48 9.44 12.73
C GLY A 39 -34.54 10.06 13.76
N LEU A 40 -33.32 9.53 13.90
CA LEU A 40 -32.29 10.10 14.77
C LEU A 40 -31.46 11.13 14.00
N LEU A 41 -31.14 12.23 14.66
CA LEU A 41 -30.22 13.25 14.15
C LEU A 41 -28.79 12.93 14.60
N GLY A 42 -27.90 12.68 13.63
CA GLY A 42 -26.46 12.64 13.83
C GLY A 42 -25.84 14.02 13.59
N VAL A 43 -25.02 14.47 14.53
CA VAL A 43 -24.33 15.76 14.46
C VAL A 43 -22.83 15.52 14.61
N GLY A 44 -22.06 15.87 13.57
CA GLY A 44 -20.61 15.82 13.58
C GLY A 44 -20.01 17.13 14.07
N TRP A 45 -19.04 17.03 14.98
CA TRP A 45 -18.29 18.15 15.52
C TRP A 45 -16.84 18.05 15.04
N GLU A 46 -16.43 18.97 14.17
CA GLU A 46 -15.00 19.26 13.93
C GLU A 46 -14.78 20.76 14.13
N PRO A 47 -14.73 21.22 15.39
CA PRO A 47 -14.65 22.65 15.71
C PRO A 47 -13.25 23.21 15.51
N ASN A 48 -12.24 22.36 15.69
CA ASN A 48 -10.84 22.71 15.54
C ASN A 48 -10.43 22.36 14.11
N ILE A 49 -10.51 23.36 13.25
CA ILE A 49 -10.00 23.24 11.89
C ILE A 49 -8.48 23.17 11.97
N ASP A 50 -7.88 22.16 11.34
CA ASP A 50 -6.45 22.18 11.12
C ASP A 50 -6.11 23.24 10.07
N SER A 51 -5.58 24.36 10.55
CA SER A 51 -5.17 25.50 9.71
C SER A 51 -4.09 25.14 8.69
N LEU A 52 -3.37 24.03 8.86
CA LEU A 52 -2.32 23.59 7.94
C LEU A 52 -2.89 22.74 6.78
N GLU A 53 -3.93 21.95 7.04
CA GLU A 53 -4.54 21.09 6.02
C GLU A 53 -5.64 21.81 5.22
N ALA A 54 -6.53 22.53 5.89
CA ALA A 54 -7.69 23.15 5.24
C ALA A 54 -8.15 24.42 5.95
N ASN A 55 -7.52 25.56 5.63
CA ASN A 55 -7.86 26.86 6.22
C ASN A 55 -8.96 27.61 5.43
N PRO A 56 -10.17 27.86 6.00
CA PRO A 56 -11.24 28.60 5.33
C PRO A 56 -10.95 30.09 5.13
N PHE A 57 -10.04 30.66 5.92
CA PHE A 57 -9.71 32.09 5.92
C PHE A 57 -8.35 32.36 5.26
N GLN A 58 -7.98 31.56 4.26
CA GLN A 58 -6.67 31.61 3.63
C GLN A 58 -6.40 32.95 2.93
N THR A 59 -5.28 33.59 3.28
CA THR A 59 -4.79 34.77 2.56
C THR A 59 -4.16 34.39 1.22
N LYS A 60 -4.01 35.35 0.29
CA LYS A 60 -3.38 35.09 -1.02
C LYS A 60 -1.97 34.48 -0.91
N LYS A 61 -1.18 34.92 0.07
CA LYS A 61 0.17 34.39 0.31
C LYS A 61 0.13 32.95 0.82
N GLN A 62 -0.70 32.69 1.83
CA GLN A 62 -0.89 31.34 2.36
C GLN A 62 -1.39 30.36 1.29
N ARG A 63 -2.20 30.82 0.33
CA ARG A 63 -2.62 30.00 -0.82
C ARG A 63 -1.46 29.63 -1.72
N GLN A 64 -0.65 30.61 -2.10
CA GLN A 64 0.54 30.38 -2.94
C GLN A 64 1.52 29.41 -2.24
N GLU A 65 1.76 29.60 -0.95
CA GLU A 65 2.65 28.74 -0.18
C GLU A 65 2.10 27.33 -0.04
N ALA A 66 0.80 27.16 0.22
CA ALA A 66 0.15 25.85 0.32
C ALA A 66 0.14 25.10 -1.03
N GLU A 67 -0.10 25.80 -2.14
CA GLU A 67 0.01 25.21 -3.49
C GLU A 67 1.43 24.73 -3.76
N VAL A 68 2.45 25.51 -3.38
CA VAL A 68 3.86 25.13 -3.51
C VAL A 68 4.17 23.90 -2.64
N HIS A 69 3.77 23.87 -1.38
CA HIS A 69 3.99 22.70 -0.51
C HIS A 69 3.26 21.46 -1.04
N SER A 70 2.02 21.59 -1.49
CA SER A 70 1.26 20.48 -2.09
C SER A 70 1.93 19.90 -3.34
N LEU A 71 2.62 20.72 -4.12
CA LEU A 71 3.38 20.27 -5.29
C LEU A 71 4.71 19.60 -4.91
N LEU A 72 5.40 20.13 -3.89
CA LEU A 72 6.66 19.57 -3.41
C LEU A 72 6.47 18.22 -2.70
N ASP A 73 5.43 18.13 -1.88
CA ASP A 73 5.08 16.93 -1.11
C ASP A 73 4.23 15.95 -1.94
N LYS A 74 4.05 16.21 -3.24
CA LYS A 74 3.27 15.36 -4.13
C LYS A 74 3.89 13.97 -4.22
N ILE A 75 3.16 12.99 -3.69
CA ILE A 75 3.53 11.59 -3.67
C ILE A 75 3.64 11.06 -5.12
N GLN A 76 4.69 10.28 -5.38
CA GLN A 76 4.89 9.60 -6.66
C GLN A 76 3.86 8.48 -6.85
N PRO A 77 3.44 8.16 -8.10
CA PRO A 77 2.45 7.11 -8.34
C PRO A 77 2.86 5.74 -7.79
N GLU A 78 4.16 5.42 -7.79
CA GLU A 78 4.71 4.16 -7.28
C GLU A 78 4.58 3.99 -5.77
N MET A 79 4.38 5.08 -5.03
CA MET A 79 4.20 5.05 -3.57
C MET A 79 2.74 4.77 -3.17
N ILE A 80 1.82 4.64 -4.14
CA ILE A 80 0.41 4.34 -3.87
C ILE A 80 0.29 2.82 -3.70
N THR A 81 0.42 2.35 -2.47
CA THR A 81 0.24 0.95 -2.07
C THR A 81 -1.06 0.76 -1.27
N LEU A 82 -1.52 -0.48 -1.14
CA LEU A 82 -2.70 -0.80 -0.30
C LEU A 82 -2.46 -0.38 1.16
N ASP A 83 -1.23 -0.59 1.65
CA ASP A 83 -0.80 -0.23 2.99
C ASP A 83 -0.01 1.10 2.95
N PRO A 84 -0.52 2.21 3.50
CA PRO A 84 0.16 3.53 3.45
C PRO A 84 1.36 3.63 4.40
N THR A 85 1.45 2.76 5.39
CA THR A 85 2.59 2.67 6.32
C THR A 85 3.71 1.75 5.81
N PHE A 86 3.69 1.42 4.51
CA PHE A 86 4.68 0.53 3.88
C PHE A 86 6.08 1.16 3.83
N ILE A 87 6.16 2.48 3.68
CA ILE A 87 7.42 3.21 3.63
C ILE A 87 8.14 3.06 4.98
N GLY A 88 9.35 2.47 4.97
CA GLY A 88 10.19 2.28 6.15
C GLY A 88 10.13 0.90 6.78
N ASN A 89 9.29 -0.02 6.28
CA ASN A 89 9.31 -1.40 6.71
C ASN A 89 10.52 -2.12 6.11
N ILE A 90 11.32 -2.76 6.96
CA ILE A 90 12.35 -3.70 6.51
C ILE A 90 11.63 -4.94 6.05
N ASP A 91 11.84 -5.32 4.80
CA ASP A 91 11.25 -6.54 4.26
C ASP A 91 11.69 -7.73 5.13
N ARG A 92 10.71 -8.35 5.80
CA ARG A 92 10.92 -9.54 6.64
C ARG A 92 10.95 -10.81 5.80
N ALA A 93 10.83 -10.70 4.47
CA ALA A 93 11.09 -11.79 3.55
C ALA A 93 12.36 -12.54 3.98
N SER A 94 12.23 -13.86 4.10
CA SER A 94 13.26 -14.74 4.64
C SER A 94 14.60 -14.46 3.96
N LYS A 95 15.68 -14.32 4.73
CA LYS A 95 17.07 -14.24 4.22
C LYS A 95 17.37 -15.28 3.13
N GLU A 96 16.67 -16.42 3.19
CA GLU A 96 16.71 -17.48 2.19
C GLU A 96 16.36 -17.03 0.76
N ILE A 97 15.47 -16.05 0.57
CA ILE A 97 15.12 -15.52 -0.76
C ILE A 97 16.27 -14.63 -1.25
N GLN A 98 16.80 -13.76 -0.40
CA GLN A 98 17.97 -12.91 -0.70
C GLN A 98 19.23 -13.74 -0.98
N GLU A 99 19.47 -14.80 -0.21
CA GLU A 99 20.60 -15.72 -0.41
C GLU A 99 20.45 -16.55 -1.69
N LYS A 100 19.22 -16.88 -2.10
CA LYS A 100 18.95 -17.55 -3.38
C LYS A 100 19.21 -16.62 -4.56
N GLU A 101 18.65 -15.41 -4.55
CA GLU A 101 18.86 -14.41 -5.60
C GLU A 101 20.35 -14.07 -5.75
N ARG A 102 21.08 -13.95 -4.64
CA ARG A 102 22.55 -13.73 -4.67
C ARG A 102 23.32 -14.94 -5.20
N LYS A 103 22.95 -16.17 -4.79
CA LYS A 103 23.59 -17.39 -5.31
C LYS A 103 23.30 -17.60 -6.79
N GLU A 104 22.10 -17.28 -7.27
CA GLU A 104 21.72 -17.35 -8.68
C GLU A 104 22.56 -16.37 -9.51
N GLN A 105 22.78 -15.14 -9.01
CA GLN A 105 23.70 -14.16 -9.63
C GLN A 105 25.16 -14.65 -9.64
N GLU A 106 25.67 -15.18 -8.52
CA GLU A 106 27.03 -15.72 -8.43
C GLU A 106 27.22 -16.98 -9.30
N GLU A 107 26.18 -17.79 -9.49
CA GLU A 107 26.17 -18.96 -10.36
C GLU A 107 26.13 -18.56 -11.85
N GLU A 108 25.42 -17.49 -12.21
CA GLU A 108 25.46 -16.88 -13.55
C GLU A 108 26.84 -16.29 -13.86
N GLU A 109 27.47 -15.61 -12.89
CA GLU A 109 28.84 -15.11 -13.02
C GLU A 109 29.87 -16.26 -13.12
N ARG A 110 29.72 -17.32 -12.32
CA ARG A 110 30.57 -18.52 -12.41
C ARG A 110 30.33 -19.34 -13.68
N ALA A 111 29.12 -19.31 -14.23
CA ALA A 111 28.82 -19.96 -15.51
C ALA A 111 29.54 -19.28 -16.69
N CYS A 112 29.90 -18.00 -16.55
CA CYS A 112 30.71 -17.25 -17.52
C CYS A 112 32.19 -17.70 -17.54
N ASP A 113 32.68 -18.33 -16.47
CA ASP A 113 34.09 -18.68 -16.26
C ASP A 113 34.25 -20.19 -15.97
N GLY A 114 33.82 -21.04 -16.90
CA GLY A 114 33.67 -22.48 -16.67
C GLY A 114 34.82 -23.37 -17.17
N LYS A 115 35.79 -23.73 -16.31
CA LYS A 115 36.41 -25.07 -16.34
C LYS A 115 35.87 -25.87 -15.16
N TRP A 116 35.03 -26.86 -15.44
CA TRP A 116 34.45 -27.76 -14.46
C TRP A 116 35.34 -28.98 -14.24
N GLU A 117 35.73 -29.25 -12.99
CA GLU A 117 36.46 -30.47 -12.63
C GLU A 117 35.50 -31.58 -12.19
N LEU A 118 35.59 -32.74 -12.84
CA LEU A 118 34.80 -33.93 -12.51
C LEU A 118 35.20 -34.50 -11.15
N ARG A 119 34.27 -34.43 -10.19
CA ARG A 119 34.34 -35.28 -8.99
C ARG A 119 33.59 -36.58 -9.20
N ASN A 120 34.35 -37.68 -9.18
CA ASN A 120 33.82 -39.04 -9.26
C ASN A 120 32.90 -39.33 -8.06
N LYS A 121 31.59 -39.45 -8.31
CA LYS A 121 30.61 -39.89 -7.30
C LYS A 121 30.21 -41.35 -7.52
N ALA A 122 30.13 -42.10 -6.43
CA ALA A 122 29.68 -43.48 -6.43
C ALA A 122 28.25 -43.64 -6.97
N ARG A 123 28.07 -44.67 -7.80
CA ARG A 123 26.95 -44.89 -8.71
C ARG A 123 25.69 -45.36 -7.96
N GLY A 124 24.96 -44.43 -7.35
CA GLY A 124 23.65 -44.69 -6.76
C GLY A 124 22.51 -44.64 -7.79
N LYS A 125 21.55 -45.56 -7.71
CA LYS A 125 20.31 -45.52 -8.53
C LYS A 125 19.39 -44.34 -8.16
N ASN A 126 19.54 -43.75 -6.96
CA ASN A 126 18.70 -42.68 -6.40
C ASN A 126 19.41 -41.33 -6.16
N SER A 127 20.44 -40.98 -6.95
CA SER A 127 21.12 -39.69 -6.81
C SER A 127 20.17 -38.50 -7.05
N SER A 128 20.42 -37.37 -6.37
CA SER A 128 19.65 -36.11 -6.51
C SER A 128 19.52 -35.69 -7.98
N LEU A 129 20.59 -35.88 -8.77
CA LEU A 129 20.66 -35.61 -10.20
C LEU A 129 19.70 -36.48 -11.02
N LYS A 130 19.58 -37.79 -10.70
CA LYS A 130 18.60 -38.67 -11.35
C LYS A 130 17.15 -38.35 -10.99
N ARG A 131 16.88 -37.87 -9.77
CA ARG A 131 15.54 -37.38 -9.38
C ARG A 131 15.18 -36.07 -10.10
N TYR A 132 16.14 -35.15 -10.24
CA TYR A 132 15.97 -33.91 -11.00
C TYR A 132 15.68 -34.18 -12.48
N LEU A 133 16.47 -35.05 -13.14
CA LEU A 133 16.28 -35.43 -14.54
C LEU A 133 14.96 -36.17 -14.82
N ARG A 134 14.35 -36.82 -13.83
CA ARG A 134 13.00 -37.43 -13.96
C ARG A 134 11.87 -36.41 -13.85
N LYS A 135 12.07 -35.31 -13.11
CA LYS A 135 11.07 -34.24 -12.93
C LYS A 135 11.03 -33.29 -14.14
N LYS A 136 12.16 -33.11 -14.83
CA LYS A 136 12.24 -32.34 -16.07
C LYS A 136 11.62 -33.10 -17.25
N GLN A 137 11.05 -32.37 -18.20
CA GLN A 137 10.44 -32.96 -19.40
C GLN A 137 11.50 -33.72 -20.21
N LYS A 138 11.18 -34.94 -20.66
CA LYS A 138 12.13 -35.83 -21.33
C LYS A 138 12.58 -35.32 -22.70
N ASN A 139 11.81 -34.42 -23.31
CA ASN A 139 11.93 -34.06 -24.73
C ASN A 139 12.62 -32.70 -24.97
N VAL A 140 12.89 -31.93 -23.92
CA VAL A 140 13.60 -30.63 -24.03
C VAL A 140 15.05 -30.84 -23.62
N ILE A 141 15.97 -30.50 -24.52
CA ILE A 141 17.41 -30.60 -24.32
C ILE A 141 17.91 -29.20 -23.97
N ASP A 142 18.04 -28.94 -22.68
CA ASP A 142 18.66 -27.71 -22.16
C ASP A 142 20.19 -27.84 -22.20
N GLU A 143 20.92 -26.74 -22.34
CA GLU A 143 22.41 -26.72 -22.33
C GLU A 143 22.97 -27.33 -21.04
N GLN A 144 22.33 -27.06 -19.90
CA GLN A 144 22.65 -27.69 -18.62
C GLN A 144 22.51 -29.22 -18.65
N ARG A 145 21.55 -29.75 -19.41
CA ARG A 145 21.39 -31.20 -19.57
C ARG A 145 22.54 -31.77 -20.38
N VAL A 146 22.97 -31.09 -21.44
CA VAL A 146 24.10 -31.52 -22.28
C VAL A 146 25.39 -31.56 -21.48
N CYS A 147 25.68 -30.51 -20.69
CA CYS A 147 26.87 -30.48 -19.83
C CYS A 147 26.86 -31.61 -18.78
N LEU A 148 25.70 -31.91 -18.17
CA LEU A 148 25.58 -32.99 -17.18
C LEU A 148 25.75 -34.41 -17.76
N PHE A 149 25.52 -34.61 -19.06
CA PHE A 149 25.76 -35.89 -19.75
C PHE A 149 27.14 -35.98 -20.40
N ALA A 150 27.78 -34.84 -20.70
CA ALA A 150 29.16 -34.79 -21.18
C ALA A 150 30.18 -35.20 -20.10
N ASP A 151 29.81 -35.04 -18.83
CA ASP A 151 30.67 -35.27 -17.65
C ASP A 151 30.49 -36.65 -16.97
N THR A 152 29.93 -37.66 -17.66
CA THR A 152 29.77 -39.05 -17.16
C THR A 152 30.42 -40.08 -18.05
#